data_AF-A0A1C7W8Z4-F1
#
_entry.id   AF-A0A1C7W8Z4-F1
#
_cell.length_a   1.000
_cell.length_b   1.000
_cell.length_c   1.000
_cell.angle_alpha   90.00
_cell.angle_beta   90.00
_cell.angle_gamma   90.00
#
_symmetry.space_group_name_H-M   'P 1'
#
loop_
_entity.id
_entity.type
_entity.pdbx_description
1 polymer ?
#
loop_
_entity_poly.entity_id
_entity_poly.type
_entity_poly.pdbx_seq_one_letter_code
_entity_poly.pdbx_strand_id
1 'polypeptide(L)'
;MTDNAEKKDGKKVGALHSELRIDLHTYYAISTWEGRERGARKDTIIGMPRFFRLVSSINTDSLADNPYADAVMYQLETLIDEAHKNIQLLLEEASSLIENLPGGISLSNVVSSSPLNIGVHSHTPLGYRCVYLLVGFDQLALKLFQAHHYGFISRQHRDDRLHQGGYQIRKIFSVAQHYRSFPVSRRDIVMETETIHSAQQYFGDIEREVLLGKKRSRFSPPVNAEILRLLNKRLRHKSGDNKVAGDVDKQGDKDEKHGTESFV
;
A
#
# COMPACT_ATOMS: atom_id res chain seq x y z
N MET A 1 -44.01 54.13 10.81
CA MET A 1 -43.52 53.00 11.61
C MET A 1 -42.91 52.01 10.63
N THR A 2 -41.58 51.96 10.68
CA THR A 2 -40.66 51.19 9.84
C THR A 2 -40.61 49.75 10.31
N ASP A 3 -40.68 48.79 9.39
CA ASP A 3 -40.13 47.45 9.62
C ASP A 3 -39.46 46.98 8.32
N ASN A 4 -38.18 47.37 8.18
CA ASN A 4 -37.28 46.78 7.19
C ASN A 4 -36.81 45.45 7.77
N ALA A 5 -37.39 44.36 7.30
CA ALA A 5 -36.88 43.02 7.54
C ALA A 5 -35.58 42.83 6.75
N GLU A 6 -34.45 43.17 7.37
CA GLU A 6 -33.13 42.78 6.90
C GLU A 6 -33.00 41.25 6.97
N LYS A 7 -33.19 40.59 5.81
CA LYS A 7 -32.70 39.23 5.60
C LYS A 7 -31.17 39.26 5.68
N LYS A 8 -30.62 38.84 6.83
CA LYS A 8 -29.21 38.46 6.93
C LYS A 8 -28.96 37.26 6.03
N ASP A 9 -28.45 37.53 4.84
CA ASP A 9 -27.94 36.52 3.92
C ASP A 9 -26.71 35.89 4.58
N GLY A 10 -26.91 34.72 5.21
CA GLY A 10 -25.86 33.99 5.89
C GLY A 10 -24.80 33.58 4.88
N LYS A 11 -23.65 34.26 4.90
CA LYS A 11 -22.50 34.02 4.03
C LYS A 11 -22.01 32.58 4.19
N LYS A 12 -22.58 31.64 3.41
CA LYS A 12 -22.12 30.25 3.32
C LYS A 12 -20.84 30.22 2.51
N VAL A 13 -19.77 29.72 3.11
CA VAL A 13 -18.51 29.48 2.42
C VAL A 13 -18.73 28.38 1.38
N GLY A 14 -18.26 28.59 0.15
CA GLY A 14 -18.33 27.61 -0.93
C GLY A 14 -17.46 26.38 -0.68
N ALA A 15 -17.63 25.33 -1.50
CA ALA A 15 -16.79 24.13 -1.40
C ALA A 15 -15.33 24.43 -1.72
N LEU A 16 -14.40 23.80 -1.00
CA LEU A 16 -12.98 23.87 -1.30
C LEU A 16 -12.71 23.13 -2.61
N HIS A 17 -11.98 23.77 -3.53
CA HIS A 17 -11.56 23.18 -4.79
C HIS A 17 -10.04 23.29 -4.94
N SER A 18 -9.40 22.20 -5.38
CA SER A 18 -7.98 22.15 -5.69
C SER A 18 -7.78 21.18 -6.85
N GLU A 19 -6.91 21.55 -7.77
CA GLU A 19 -6.48 20.70 -8.89
C GLU A 19 -5.00 20.33 -8.70
N LEU A 20 -4.68 19.05 -8.80
CA LEU A 20 -3.30 18.58 -8.85
C LEU A 20 -2.91 18.37 -10.31
N ARG A 21 -1.87 19.06 -10.78
CA ARG A 21 -1.23 18.81 -12.08
C ARG A 21 0.22 18.40 -11.88
N ILE A 22 0.69 17.48 -12.71
CA ILE A 22 2.09 17.03 -12.74
C ILE A 22 2.63 17.11 -14.15
N ASP A 23 3.95 17.31 -14.26
CA ASP A 23 4.70 17.15 -15.49
C ASP A 23 5.60 15.92 -15.38
N LEU A 24 5.49 15.01 -16.35
CA LEU A 24 6.38 13.86 -16.47
C LEU A 24 7.33 14.10 -17.64
N HIS A 25 8.63 14.10 -17.36
CA HIS A 25 9.67 14.45 -18.32
C HIS A 25 10.31 13.22 -18.97
N THR A 26 10.35 12.07 -18.28
CA THR A 26 11.05 10.89 -18.77
C THR A 26 10.11 9.83 -19.31
N TYR A 27 10.56 9.11 -20.33
CA TYR A 27 9.85 7.93 -20.85
C TYR A 27 9.58 6.89 -19.75
N TYR A 28 10.46 6.77 -18.75
CA TYR A 28 10.31 5.82 -17.66
C TYR A 28 9.11 6.15 -16.77
N ALA A 29 8.93 7.43 -16.42
CA ALA A 29 7.78 7.86 -15.64
C ALA A 29 6.49 7.84 -16.47
N ILE A 30 6.54 8.29 -17.73
CA ILE A 30 5.39 8.25 -18.66
C ILE A 30 4.92 6.80 -18.88
N SER A 31 5.83 5.88 -19.18
CA SER A 31 5.49 4.46 -19.35
C SER A 31 4.96 3.83 -18.05
N THR A 32 5.41 4.29 -16.87
CA THR A 32 4.85 3.84 -15.59
C THR A 32 3.44 4.39 -15.35
N TRP A 33 3.18 5.63 -15.78
CA TRP A 33 1.84 6.23 -15.74
C TRP A 33 0.87 5.46 -16.65
N GLU A 34 1.23 5.26 -17.91
CA GLU A 34 0.40 4.61 -18.91
C GLU A 34 0.24 3.11 -18.65
N GLY A 35 1.30 2.48 -18.15
CA GLY A 35 1.43 1.03 -18.10
C GLY A 35 1.84 0.45 -19.45
N ARG A 36 1.57 -0.84 -19.63
CA ARG A 36 1.87 -1.54 -20.89
C ARG A 36 0.78 -2.56 -21.18
N GLU A 37 0.20 -2.47 -22.37
CA GLU A 37 -0.75 -3.46 -22.88
C GLU A 37 -0.07 -4.82 -23.15
N ARG A 38 -0.90 -5.86 -23.27
CA ARG A 38 -0.41 -7.21 -23.54
C ARG A 38 0.20 -7.25 -24.95
N GLY A 39 1.47 -7.61 -25.02
CA GLY A 39 2.13 -7.92 -26.29
C GLY A 39 2.26 -9.43 -26.50
N ALA A 40 2.65 -9.85 -27.71
CA ALA A 40 2.81 -11.27 -28.06
C ALA A 40 3.75 -12.09 -27.14
N ARG A 41 4.67 -11.43 -26.42
CA ARG A 41 5.65 -12.05 -25.52
C ARG A 41 5.78 -11.35 -24.15
N LYS A 42 4.88 -10.43 -23.82
CA LYS A 42 5.01 -9.57 -22.64
C LYS A 42 3.66 -9.40 -21.96
N ASP A 43 3.61 -9.73 -20.66
CA ASP A 43 2.41 -9.55 -19.85
C ASP A 43 2.08 -8.07 -19.63
N THR A 44 0.79 -7.84 -19.40
CA THR A 44 0.21 -6.53 -19.10
C THR A 44 0.79 -5.97 -17.80
N ILE A 45 1.29 -4.75 -17.84
CA ILE A 45 1.68 -3.99 -16.65
C ILE A 45 0.65 -2.89 -16.47
N ILE A 46 0.02 -2.81 -15.30
CA ILE A 46 -0.99 -1.77 -15.06
C ILE A 46 -0.31 -0.40 -14.95
N GLY A 47 -0.97 0.62 -15.50
CA GLY A 47 -0.61 2.01 -15.28
C GLY A 47 -1.28 2.61 -14.04
N MET A 48 -0.87 3.83 -13.70
CA MET A 48 -1.37 4.60 -12.57
C MET A 48 -2.90 4.80 -12.59
N PRO A 49 -3.57 5.07 -13.74
CA PRO A 49 -5.03 5.19 -13.78
C PRO A 49 -5.77 3.91 -13.37
N ARG A 50 -5.23 2.73 -13.71
CA ARG A 50 -5.82 1.47 -13.25
C ARG A 50 -5.54 1.23 -11.77
N PHE A 51 -4.34 1.58 -11.29
CA PHE A 51 -4.02 1.55 -9.87
C PHE A 51 -5.00 2.39 -9.04
N PHE A 52 -5.36 3.61 -9.47
CA PHE A 52 -6.35 4.45 -8.77
C PHE A 52 -7.69 3.77 -8.57
N ARG A 53 -8.20 3.09 -9.60
CA ARG A 53 -9.47 2.35 -9.49
C ARG A 53 -9.37 1.22 -8.46
N LEU A 54 -8.27 0.48 -8.47
CA LEU A 54 -8.03 -0.62 -7.53
C LEU A 54 -7.93 -0.11 -6.08
N VAL A 55 -7.07 0.88 -5.81
CA VAL A 55 -6.92 1.43 -4.46
C VAL A 55 -8.18 2.12 -3.97
N SER A 56 -8.99 2.71 -4.86
CA SER A 56 -10.30 3.26 -4.49
C SER A 56 -11.27 2.15 -4.03
N SER A 57 -11.31 1.02 -4.74
CA SER A 57 -12.10 -0.14 -4.32
C SER A 57 -11.64 -0.69 -2.97
N ILE A 58 -10.32 -0.85 -2.78
CA ILE A 58 -9.75 -1.32 -1.51
C ILE A 58 -10.11 -0.35 -0.37
N ASN A 59 -10.01 0.96 -0.63
CA ASN A 59 -10.35 1.97 0.37
C ASN A 59 -11.84 1.96 0.74
N THR A 60 -12.73 1.76 -0.23
CA THR A 60 -14.17 1.61 0.03
C THR A 60 -14.44 0.41 0.93
N ASP A 61 -13.80 -0.73 0.69
CA ASP A 61 -13.97 -1.91 1.53
C ASP A 61 -13.37 -1.71 2.94
N SER A 62 -12.23 -1.01 3.04
CA SER A 62 -11.64 -0.61 4.33
C SER A 62 -12.56 0.31 5.12
N LEU A 63 -13.25 1.26 4.45
CA LEU A 63 -14.28 2.11 5.06
C LEU A 63 -15.48 1.31 5.56
N ALA A 64 -15.81 0.20 4.90
CA ALA A 64 -16.84 -0.74 5.32
C ALA A 64 -16.39 -1.73 6.42
N ASP A 65 -15.28 -1.44 7.10
CA ASP A 65 -14.69 -2.25 8.18
C ASP A 65 -14.27 -3.66 7.74
N ASN A 66 -13.85 -3.82 6.49
CA ASN A 66 -13.28 -5.06 5.97
C ASN A 66 -11.81 -5.22 6.42
N PRO A 67 -11.47 -6.26 7.21
CA PRO A 67 -10.12 -6.44 7.73
C PRO A 67 -9.10 -6.89 6.67
N TYR A 68 -9.52 -7.57 5.60
CA TYR A 68 -8.61 -7.92 4.49
C TYR A 68 -8.25 -6.68 3.67
N ALA A 69 -9.22 -5.77 3.46
CA ALA A 69 -8.97 -4.48 2.85
C ALA A 69 -7.99 -3.64 3.70
N ASP A 70 -8.16 -3.63 5.03
CA ASP A 70 -7.23 -2.94 5.94
C ASP A 70 -5.81 -3.51 5.86
N ALA A 71 -5.66 -4.84 5.77
CA ALA A 71 -4.35 -5.47 5.59
C ALA A 71 -3.66 -4.95 4.33
N VAL A 72 -4.39 -4.89 3.21
CA VAL A 72 -3.85 -4.40 1.93
C VAL A 72 -3.58 -2.90 1.96
N MET A 73 -4.46 -2.08 2.55
CA MET A 73 -4.22 -0.64 2.73
C MET A 73 -2.95 -0.38 3.55
N TYR A 74 -2.77 -1.13 4.65
CA TYR A 74 -1.57 -1.04 5.48
C TYR A 74 -0.31 -1.46 4.72
N GLN A 75 -0.39 -2.55 3.95
CA GLN A 75 0.72 -3.02 3.11
C GLN A 75 1.07 -1.99 2.01
N LEU A 76 0.07 -1.43 1.34
CA LEU A 76 0.27 -0.40 0.30
C LEU A 76 0.91 0.85 0.90
N GLU A 77 0.43 1.32 2.05
CA GLU A 77 1.03 2.45 2.75
C GLU A 77 2.50 2.18 3.08
N THR A 78 2.80 1.02 3.66
CA THR A 78 4.16 0.63 4.05
C THR A 78 5.08 0.59 2.83
N LEU A 79 4.65 -0.04 1.73
CA LEU A 79 5.43 -0.11 0.49
C LEU A 79 5.64 1.25 -0.15
N ILE A 80 4.64 2.15 -0.10
CA ILE A 80 4.77 3.53 -0.59
C ILE A 80 5.79 4.30 0.26
N ASP A 81 5.74 4.18 1.60
CA ASP A 81 6.68 4.82 2.52
C ASP A 81 8.12 4.34 2.26
N GLU A 82 8.31 3.04 2.11
CA GLU A 82 9.60 2.42 1.79
C GLU A 82 10.11 2.86 0.41
N ALA A 83 9.24 2.85 -0.61
CA ALA A 83 9.61 3.26 -1.95
C ALA A 83 10.03 4.73 -2.02
N HIS A 84 9.33 5.61 -1.30
CA HIS A 84 9.72 7.03 -1.18
C HIS A 84 11.12 7.19 -0.60
N LYS A 85 11.40 6.51 0.52
CA LYS A 85 12.74 6.54 1.13
C LYS A 85 13.80 6.03 0.17
N ASN A 86 13.55 4.91 -0.50
CA ASN A 86 14.50 4.32 -1.44
C ASN A 86 14.77 5.24 -2.64
N ILE A 87 13.72 5.81 -3.25
CA ILE A 87 13.90 6.76 -4.37
C ILE A 87 14.68 7.99 -3.93
N GLN A 88 14.39 8.51 -2.73
CA GLN A 88 15.10 9.67 -2.18
C GLN A 88 16.59 9.38 -1.99
N LEU A 89 16.95 8.22 -1.41
CA LEU A 89 18.34 7.80 -1.27
C LEU A 89 19.06 7.71 -2.62
N LEU A 90 18.43 7.10 -3.64
CA LEU A 90 19.03 6.99 -4.98
C LEU A 90 19.19 8.38 -5.64
N LEU A 91 18.26 9.30 -5.37
CA LEU A 91 18.31 10.67 -5.89
C LEU A 91 19.43 11.47 -5.23
N GLU A 92 19.62 11.32 -3.92
CA GLU A 92 20.73 11.93 -3.17
C GLU A 92 22.08 11.39 -3.66
N GLU A 93 22.20 10.06 -3.83
CA GLU A 93 23.38 9.44 -4.44
C GLU A 93 23.70 10.07 -5.80
N ALA A 94 22.72 10.12 -6.72
CA ALA A 94 22.92 10.67 -8.05
C ALA A 94 23.24 12.18 -8.05
N SER A 95 22.65 12.94 -7.13
CA SER A 95 22.87 14.39 -7.01
C SER A 95 24.26 14.69 -6.48
N SER A 96 24.74 13.92 -5.49
CA SER A 96 26.07 14.10 -4.91
C SER A 96 27.20 13.94 -5.94
N LEU A 97 27.02 13.07 -6.95
CA LEU A 97 27.99 12.90 -8.04
C LEU A 97 28.14 14.17 -8.87
N ILE A 98 27.05 14.90 -9.08
CA ILE A 98 27.01 16.13 -9.88
C ILE A 98 27.50 17.33 -9.06
N GLU A 99 27.22 17.36 -7.76
CA GLU A 99 27.58 18.47 -6.87
C GLU A 99 29.10 18.57 -6.61
N ASN A 100 29.83 17.46 -6.70
CA ASN A 100 31.28 17.40 -6.46
C ASN A 100 32.14 17.89 -7.65
N LEU A 101 31.63 18.84 -8.43
CA LEU A 101 32.32 19.40 -9.59
C LEU A 101 33.42 20.42 -9.18
N PRO A 102 34.55 20.47 -9.90
CA PRO A 102 35.57 21.50 -9.71
C PRO A 102 35.01 22.93 -9.84
N GLY A 103 35.62 23.86 -9.10
CA GLY A 103 35.30 25.28 -9.20
C GLY A 103 35.43 25.79 -10.65
N GLY A 104 34.40 26.48 -11.13
CA GLY A 104 34.31 27.00 -12.50
C GLY A 104 33.43 26.17 -13.45
N ILE A 105 32.94 25.00 -13.02
CA ILE A 105 31.97 24.20 -13.78
C ILE A 105 30.59 24.34 -13.13
N SER A 106 29.59 24.71 -13.93
CA SER A 106 28.19 24.75 -13.52
C SER A 106 27.31 23.99 -14.50
N LEU A 107 26.44 23.11 -13.99
CA LEU A 107 25.46 22.39 -14.79
C LEU A 107 24.06 22.91 -14.48
N SER A 108 23.26 23.15 -15.52
CA SER A 108 21.84 23.46 -15.36
C SER A 108 21.03 22.22 -14.98
N ASN A 109 19.79 22.41 -14.53
CA ASN A 109 18.87 21.30 -14.35
C ASN A 109 18.44 20.72 -15.71
N VAL A 110 18.28 19.39 -15.75
CA VAL A 110 17.78 18.69 -16.94
C VAL A 110 16.26 18.58 -16.87
N VAL A 111 15.60 18.98 -17.95
CA VAL A 111 14.16 18.85 -18.16
C VAL A 111 13.89 18.42 -19.60
N SER A 112 12.77 17.73 -19.83
CA SER A 112 12.27 17.51 -21.19
C SER A 112 11.85 18.82 -21.85
N SER A 113 12.12 18.97 -23.15
CA SER A 113 11.60 20.07 -23.97
C SER A 113 10.09 19.95 -24.24
N SER A 114 9.52 18.77 -24.02
CA SER A 114 8.08 18.49 -24.18
C SER A 114 7.65 17.49 -23.09
N PRO A 115 7.44 17.94 -21.84
CA PRO A 115 6.92 17.09 -20.78
C PRO A 115 5.44 16.74 -21.01
N LEU A 116 5.03 15.58 -20.52
CA LEU A 116 3.63 15.18 -20.48
C LEU A 116 2.95 15.82 -19.27
N ASN A 117 2.06 16.78 -19.52
CA ASN A 117 1.28 17.45 -18.48
C ASN A 117 -0.03 16.68 -18.19
N ILE A 118 -0.26 16.35 -16.93
CA ILE A 118 -1.36 15.48 -16.50
C ILE A 118 -2.14 16.12 -15.36
N GLY A 119 -3.47 16.24 -15.53
CA GLY A 119 -4.39 16.50 -14.42
C GLY A 119 -4.65 15.22 -13.64
N VAL A 120 -4.35 15.23 -12.35
CA VAL A 120 -4.40 14.05 -11.48
C VAL A 120 -5.65 14.10 -10.60
N HIS A 121 -6.48 13.07 -10.73
CA HIS A 121 -7.65 12.88 -9.88
C HIS A 121 -7.62 11.50 -9.22
N SER A 122 -7.38 11.48 -7.91
CA SER A 122 -7.43 10.24 -7.11
C SER A 122 -8.47 10.40 -6.01
N HIS A 123 -9.22 9.35 -5.72
CA HIS A 123 -10.22 9.35 -4.67
C HIS A 123 -9.67 8.86 -3.32
N THR A 124 -8.36 8.62 -3.22
CA THR A 124 -7.72 8.12 -1.99
C THR A 124 -6.40 8.84 -1.71
N PRO A 125 -6.05 9.06 -0.43
CA PRO A 125 -4.73 9.59 -0.07
C PRO A 125 -3.58 8.72 -0.60
N LEU A 126 -3.69 7.39 -0.52
CA LEU A 126 -2.64 6.49 -1.03
C LEU A 126 -2.41 6.62 -2.54
N GLY A 127 -3.48 6.88 -3.31
CA GLY A 127 -3.36 7.15 -4.75
C GLY A 127 -2.53 8.41 -5.02
N TYR A 128 -2.80 9.52 -4.32
CA TYR A 128 -1.98 10.74 -4.42
C TYR A 128 -0.53 10.52 -3.97
N ARG A 129 -0.32 9.77 -2.88
CA ARG A 129 1.05 9.47 -2.41
C ARG A 129 1.85 8.64 -3.41
N CYS A 130 1.19 7.75 -4.14
CA CYS A 130 1.83 6.99 -5.23
C CYS A 130 2.16 7.89 -6.45
N VAL A 131 1.41 8.98 -6.67
CA VAL A 131 1.74 9.99 -7.68
C VAL A 131 2.99 10.76 -7.29
N TYR A 132 3.11 11.17 -6.03
CA TYR A 132 4.32 11.83 -5.55
C TYR A 132 5.55 10.93 -5.70
N LEU A 133 5.38 9.63 -5.46
CA LEU A 133 6.43 8.64 -5.68
C LEU A 133 6.85 8.57 -7.15
N LEU A 134 5.88 8.60 -8.07
CA LEU A 134 6.14 8.61 -9.51
C LEU A 134 6.90 9.87 -9.95
N VAL A 135 6.54 11.05 -9.42
CA VAL A 135 7.26 12.29 -9.70
C VAL A 135 8.70 12.20 -9.16
N GLY A 136 8.90 11.67 -7.95
CA GLY A 136 10.24 11.42 -7.41
C GLY A 136 11.07 10.48 -8.30
N PHE A 137 10.45 9.43 -8.83
CA PHE A 137 11.09 8.52 -9.78
C PHE A 137 11.46 9.21 -11.11
N ASP A 138 10.61 10.13 -11.60
CA ASP A 138 10.91 10.93 -12.79
C ASP A 138 12.12 11.84 -12.57
N GLN A 139 12.23 12.47 -11.39
CA GLN A 139 13.37 13.29 -11.02
C GLN A 139 14.66 12.47 -10.90
N LEU A 140 14.58 11.28 -10.29
CA LEU A 140 15.70 10.34 -10.26
C LEU A 140 16.16 10.00 -11.68
N ALA A 141 15.23 9.71 -12.59
CA ALA A 141 15.56 9.39 -13.96
C ALA A 141 16.28 10.56 -14.66
N LEU A 142 15.78 11.80 -14.53
CA LEU A 142 16.46 12.99 -15.07
C LEU A 142 17.89 13.13 -14.55
N LYS A 143 18.10 12.98 -13.24
CA LYS A 143 19.44 13.08 -12.62
C LYS A 143 20.38 11.97 -13.07
N LEU A 144 19.90 10.73 -13.18
CA LEU A 144 20.69 9.61 -13.70
C LEU A 144 21.07 9.81 -15.18
N PHE A 145 20.18 10.35 -16.01
CA PHE A 145 20.50 10.71 -17.39
C PHE A 145 21.52 11.84 -17.47
N GLN A 146 21.39 12.87 -16.63
CA GLN A 146 22.37 13.95 -16.52
C GLN A 146 23.75 13.41 -16.13
N ALA A 147 23.80 12.62 -15.05
CA ALA A 147 25.04 12.02 -14.55
C ALA A 147 25.72 11.15 -15.61
N HIS A 148 24.93 10.35 -16.35
CA HIS A 148 25.46 9.54 -17.43
C HIS A 148 25.97 10.38 -18.62
N HIS A 149 25.21 11.39 -19.05
CA HIS A 149 25.56 12.23 -20.19
C HIS A 149 26.90 12.94 -20.00
N TYR A 150 27.15 13.44 -18.79
CA TYR A 150 28.41 14.10 -18.43
C TYR A 150 29.50 13.16 -17.93
N GLY A 151 29.30 11.83 -18.00
CA GLY A 151 30.35 10.85 -17.75
C GLY A 151 30.60 10.51 -16.28
N PHE A 152 29.72 10.88 -15.35
CA PHE A 152 29.86 10.53 -13.92
C PHE A 152 29.55 9.06 -13.64
N ILE A 153 28.67 8.44 -14.43
CA ILE A 153 28.26 7.05 -14.26
C ILE A 153 28.24 6.29 -15.59
N SER A 154 28.48 4.98 -15.50
CA SER A 154 28.32 4.08 -16.63
C SER A 154 26.85 3.94 -17.02
N ARG A 155 26.61 3.52 -18.26
CA ARG A 155 25.27 3.16 -18.74
C ARG A 155 24.65 2.05 -17.88
N GLN A 156 25.44 1.05 -17.49
CA GLN A 156 24.98 -0.06 -16.67
C GLN A 156 24.48 0.43 -15.31
N HIS A 157 25.25 1.30 -14.64
CA HIS A 157 24.85 1.87 -13.36
C HIS A 157 23.52 2.65 -13.47
N ARG A 158 23.38 3.48 -14.52
CA ARG A 158 22.13 4.20 -14.80
C ARG A 158 20.95 3.25 -14.95
N ASP A 159 21.10 2.23 -15.81
CA ASP A 159 20.03 1.29 -16.14
C ASP A 159 19.62 0.44 -14.92
N ASP A 160 20.59 0.04 -14.08
CA ASP A 160 20.33 -0.68 -12.83
C ASP A 160 19.55 0.18 -11.83
N ARG A 161 19.92 1.45 -11.66
CA ARG A 161 19.23 2.40 -10.77
C ARG A 161 17.81 2.71 -11.26
N LEU A 162 17.61 2.87 -12.56
CA LEU A 162 16.28 3.03 -13.18
C LEU A 162 15.41 1.79 -12.99
N HIS A 163 16.00 0.60 -13.13
CA HIS A 163 15.29 -0.65 -12.87
C HIS A 163 14.85 -0.75 -11.40
N GLN A 164 15.76 -0.47 -10.47
CA GLN A 164 15.48 -0.46 -9.03
C GLN A 164 14.33 0.49 -8.69
N GLY A 165 14.37 1.73 -9.18
CA GLY A 165 13.30 2.71 -8.92
C GLY A 165 11.94 2.28 -9.49
N GLY A 166 11.91 1.85 -10.75
CA GLY A 166 10.67 1.40 -11.39
C GLY A 166 10.10 0.11 -10.78
N TYR A 167 10.96 -0.77 -10.26
CA TYR A 167 10.53 -2.00 -9.59
C TYR A 167 9.72 -1.71 -8.33
N GLN A 168 10.10 -0.71 -7.53
CA GLN A 168 9.36 -0.33 -6.31
C GLN A 168 7.91 0.04 -6.63
N ILE A 169 7.67 0.85 -7.67
CA ILE A 169 6.32 1.24 -8.09
C ILE A 169 5.54 0.02 -8.61
N ARG A 170 6.17 -0.85 -9.41
CA ARG A 170 5.52 -2.07 -9.91
C ARG A 170 5.13 -3.03 -8.78
N LYS A 171 5.93 -3.12 -7.71
CA LYS A 171 5.61 -3.92 -6.52
C LYS A 171 4.33 -3.42 -5.84
N ILE A 172 4.17 -2.10 -5.69
CA ILE A 172 2.95 -1.48 -5.14
C ILE A 172 1.74 -1.80 -6.03
N PHE A 173 1.89 -1.65 -7.36
CA PHE A 173 0.83 -1.97 -8.32
C PHE A 173 0.41 -3.43 -8.26
N SER A 174 1.36 -4.34 -8.12
CA SER A 174 1.09 -5.77 -7.99
C SER A 174 0.23 -6.07 -6.75
N VAL A 175 0.54 -5.48 -5.59
CA VAL A 175 -0.25 -5.68 -4.37
C VAL A 175 -1.70 -5.25 -4.57
N ALA A 176 -1.94 -4.07 -5.16
CA ALA A 176 -3.31 -3.62 -5.45
C ALA A 176 -4.02 -4.50 -6.49
N GLN A 177 -3.29 -5.04 -7.47
CA GLN A 177 -3.86 -5.89 -8.52
C GLN A 177 -4.34 -7.25 -8.00
N HIS A 178 -3.71 -7.80 -6.97
CA HIS A 178 -4.06 -9.09 -6.39
C HIS A 178 -5.18 -8.98 -5.34
N TYR A 179 -5.68 -7.78 -5.05
CA TYR A 179 -6.83 -7.63 -4.17
C TYR A 179 -8.13 -8.05 -4.87
N ARG A 180 -8.96 -8.80 -4.15
CA ARG A 180 -10.33 -9.13 -4.53
C ARG A 180 -11.29 -8.70 -3.42
N SER A 181 -12.33 -7.97 -3.78
CA SER A 181 -13.36 -7.53 -2.85
C SER A 181 -14.26 -8.70 -2.43
N PHE A 182 -14.58 -8.77 -1.13
CA PHE A 182 -15.58 -9.65 -0.55
C PHE A 182 -16.39 -8.87 0.49
N PRO A 183 -17.71 -9.11 0.61
CA PRO A 183 -18.58 -8.41 1.56
C PRO A 183 -18.42 -8.99 2.97
N VAL A 184 -17.28 -8.68 3.61
CA VAL A 184 -16.93 -9.15 4.96
C VAL A 184 -16.52 -7.97 5.82
N SER A 185 -17.08 -7.89 7.02
CA SER A 185 -16.70 -6.96 8.08
C SER A 185 -16.12 -7.69 9.29
N ARG A 186 -15.50 -6.96 10.22
CA ARG A 186 -15.10 -7.54 11.51
C ARG A 186 -16.30 -8.08 12.32
N ARG A 187 -17.49 -7.50 12.14
CA ARG A 187 -18.73 -7.99 12.78
C ARG A 187 -19.06 -9.39 12.31
N ASP A 188 -18.96 -9.64 11.01
CA ASP A 188 -19.19 -10.95 10.41
C ASP A 188 -18.27 -11.98 11.05
N ILE A 189 -16.98 -11.65 11.18
CA ILE A 189 -15.97 -12.49 11.85
C ILE A 189 -16.36 -12.80 13.30
N VAL A 190 -16.84 -11.82 14.05
CA VAL A 190 -17.33 -12.02 15.43
C VAL A 190 -18.53 -12.97 15.46
N MET A 191 -19.43 -12.88 14.48
CA MET A 191 -20.68 -13.65 14.40
C MET A 191 -20.54 -15.01 13.71
N GLU A 192 -19.37 -15.33 13.12
CA GLU A 192 -19.14 -16.57 12.34
C GLU A 192 -20.10 -16.74 11.17
N THR A 193 -20.39 -15.66 10.44
CA THR A 193 -21.26 -15.74 9.27
C THR A 193 -20.60 -16.53 8.14
N GLU A 194 -21.42 -17.21 7.34
CA GLU A 194 -20.95 -18.00 6.18
C GLU A 194 -20.22 -17.14 5.13
N THR A 195 -20.49 -15.82 5.10
CA THR A 195 -19.87 -14.86 4.18
C THR A 195 -18.35 -14.77 4.31
N ILE A 196 -17.78 -15.18 5.45
CA ILE A 196 -16.34 -15.13 5.71
C ILE A 196 -15.58 -16.19 4.91
N HIS A 197 -16.18 -17.35 4.65
CA HIS A 197 -15.47 -18.52 4.10
C HIS A 197 -14.83 -18.23 2.74
N SER A 198 -15.53 -17.52 1.85
CA SER A 198 -15.00 -17.15 0.54
C SER A 198 -13.76 -16.26 0.64
N ALA A 199 -13.76 -15.31 1.60
CA ALA A 199 -12.64 -14.41 1.82
C ALA A 199 -11.45 -15.16 2.44
N GLN A 200 -11.70 -16.03 3.42
CA GLN A 200 -10.66 -16.89 4.03
C GLN A 200 -10.04 -17.85 3.03
N GLN A 201 -10.83 -18.45 2.14
CA GLN A 201 -10.31 -19.34 1.11
C GLN A 201 -9.38 -18.59 0.13
N TYR A 202 -9.65 -17.31 -0.13
CA TYR A 202 -8.84 -16.51 -1.05
C TYR A 202 -7.60 -15.90 -0.40
N PHE A 203 -7.74 -15.31 0.80
CA PHE A 203 -6.68 -14.57 1.48
C PHE A 203 -5.94 -15.36 2.56
N GLY A 204 -6.50 -16.49 3.01
CA GLY A 204 -6.04 -17.20 4.19
C GLY A 204 -6.52 -16.54 5.49
N ASP A 205 -5.87 -16.91 6.60
CA ASP A 205 -6.19 -16.36 7.91
C ASP A 205 -5.71 -14.91 8.06
N ILE A 206 -6.57 -14.08 8.64
CA ILE A 206 -6.25 -12.69 8.90
C ILE A 206 -5.35 -12.53 10.14
N GLU A 207 -4.31 -11.72 10.02
CA GLU A 207 -3.41 -11.43 11.14
C GLU A 207 -4.18 -10.75 12.30
N ARG A 208 -3.95 -11.24 13.52
CA ARG A 208 -4.58 -10.70 14.74
C ARG A 208 -4.41 -9.18 14.87
N GLU A 209 -3.22 -8.67 14.59
CA GLU A 209 -2.93 -7.24 14.74
C GLU A 209 -3.70 -6.39 13.72
N VAL A 210 -4.02 -6.92 12.52
CA VAL A 210 -4.93 -6.27 11.57
C VAL A 210 -6.37 -6.36 12.08
N LEU A 211 -6.79 -7.53 12.55
CA LEU A 211 -8.14 -7.73 13.08
C LEU A 211 -8.44 -6.79 14.26
N LEU A 212 -7.45 -6.55 15.12
CA LEU A 212 -7.53 -5.61 16.24
C LEU A 212 -7.28 -4.14 15.86
N GLY A 213 -7.02 -3.85 14.57
CA GLY A 213 -6.83 -2.49 14.07
C GLY A 213 -5.47 -1.86 14.41
N LYS A 214 -4.51 -2.62 14.93
CA LYS A 214 -3.16 -2.12 15.24
C LYS A 214 -2.26 -2.03 14.01
N LYS A 215 -2.41 -2.97 13.08
CA LYS A 215 -1.85 -2.90 11.72
C LYS A 215 -2.93 -2.40 10.77
N ARG A 216 -3.06 -1.09 10.68
CA ARG A 216 -4.06 -0.41 9.85
C ARG A 216 -3.44 0.82 9.22
N SER A 217 -3.83 1.14 7.99
CA SER A 217 -3.37 2.37 7.34
C SER A 217 -3.79 3.60 8.14
N ARG A 218 -2.92 4.63 8.20
CA ARG A 218 -3.25 5.91 8.84
C ARG A 218 -4.39 6.67 8.15
N PHE A 219 -4.73 6.25 6.93
CA PHE A 219 -5.81 6.84 6.12
C PHE A 219 -7.12 6.06 6.20
N SER A 220 -7.14 4.92 6.88
CA SER A 220 -8.36 4.16 7.15
C SER A 220 -9.05 4.67 8.43
N PRO A 221 -10.39 4.53 8.55
CA PRO A 221 -11.11 4.94 9.76
C PRO A 221 -10.72 4.09 10.98
N PRO A 222 -10.89 4.60 12.21
CA PRO A 222 -10.69 3.80 13.40
C PRO A 222 -11.67 2.62 13.44
N VAL A 223 -11.24 1.48 14.01
CA VAL A 223 -12.16 0.34 14.23
C VAL A 223 -13.19 0.71 15.30
N ASN A 224 -14.44 0.26 15.12
CA ASN A 224 -15.49 0.42 16.11
C ASN A 224 -15.10 -0.22 17.46
N ALA A 225 -15.15 0.57 18.53
CA ALA A 225 -14.76 0.15 19.88
C ALA A 225 -15.55 -1.06 20.41
N GLU A 226 -16.85 -1.16 20.09
CA GLU A 226 -17.68 -2.29 20.52
C GLU A 226 -17.27 -3.59 19.80
N ILE A 227 -16.96 -3.50 18.51
CA ILE A 227 -16.44 -4.64 17.76
C ILE A 227 -15.09 -5.09 18.31
N LEU A 228 -14.19 -4.16 18.65
CA LEU A 228 -12.92 -4.50 19.30
C LEU A 228 -13.13 -5.20 20.65
N ARG A 229 -14.12 -4.78 21.44
CA ARG A 229 -14.46 -5.44 22.71
C ARG A 229 -14.91 -6.88 22.49
N LEU A 230 -15.79 -7.11 21.52
CA LEU A 230 -16.28 -8.44 21.17
C LEU A 230 -15.16 -9.35 20.64
N LEU A 231 -14.31 -8.83 19.75
CA LEU A 231 -13.13 -9.53 19.24
C LEU A 231 -12.19 -9.95 20.37
N ASN A 232 -11.87 -9.03 21.30
CA ASN A 232 -11.01 -9.33 22.44
C ASN A 232 -11.61 -10.41 23.36
N LYS A 233 -12.92 -10.36 23.64
CA LYS A 233 -13.61 -11.40 24.42
C LYS A 233 -13.50 -12.77 23.76
N ARG A 234 -13.74 -12.83 22.45
CA ARG A 234 -13.64 -14.06 21.66
C ARG A 234 -12.23 -14.64 21.62
N LEU A 235 -11.22 -13.79 21.40
CA LEU A 235 -9.81 -14.22 21.35
C LEU A 235 -9.34 -14.78 22.70
N ARG A 236 -9.86 -14.26 23.82
CA ARG A 236 -9.60 -14.80 25.17
C ARG A 236 -10.22 -16.19 25.35
N HIS A 237 -11.46 -16.39 24.93
CA HIS A 237 -12.12 -17.71 25.00
C HIS A 237 -11.40 -18.77 24.16
N LYS A 238 -11.05 -18.48 22.89
CA LYS A 238 -10.26 -19.42 22.06
C LYS A 238 -8.90 -19.79 22.67
N SER A 239 -8.27 -18.86 23.40
CA SER A 239 -6.99 -19.13 24.06
C SER A 239 -7.16 -19.98 25.33
N GLY A 240 -8.35 -19.97 25.96
CA GLY A 240 -8.71 -20.82 27.09
C GLY A 240 -9.02 -22.25 26.66
N ASP A 241 -9.81 -22.42 25.60
CA ASP A 241 -10.17 -23.76 25.09
C ASP A 241 -8.95 -24.54 24.59
N ASN A 242 -8.01 -23.87 23.90
CA ASN A 242 -6.74 -24.49 23.50
C ASN A 242 -5.83 -24.88 24.67
N LYS A 243 -5.98 -24.25 25.86
CA LYS A 243 -5.23 -24.66 27.06
C LYS A 243 -5.87 -25.87 27.75
N VAL A 244 -7.21 -25.96 27.76
CA VAL A 244 -7.93 -27.10 28.35
C VAL A 244 -7.70 -28.36 27.52
N ALA A 245 -7.66 -28.27 26.19
CA ALA A 245 -7.38 -29.42 25.32
C ALA A 245 -5.94 -29.95 25.45
N GLY A 246 -4.97 -29.12 25.87
CA GLY A 246 -3.57 -29.52 26.05
C GLY A 246 -3.24 -30.18 27.39
N ASP A 247 -4.14 -30.11 28.38
CA ASP A 247 -3.94 -30.62 29.74
C ASP A 247 -4.64 -31.99 30.00
N VAL A 248 -5.45 -32.46 29.05
CA VAL A 248 -6.20 -33.74 29.19
C VAL A 248 -5.33 -34.97 28.88
N ASP A 249 -4.14 -34.81 28.29
CA ASP A 249 -3.30 -35.93 27.81
C ASP A 249 -2.16 -36.34 28.78
N LYS A 250 -2.25 -35.97 30.07
CA LYS A 250 -1.22 -36.31 31.09
C LYS A 250 -1.71 -37.08 32.31
N GLN A 251 -2.91 -37.66 32.26
CA GLN A 251 -3.45 -38.43 33.38
C GLN A 251 -3.91 -39.83 32.92
N GLY A 252 -2.97 -40.76 32.78
CA GLY A 252 -3.34 -42.14 32.51
C GLY A 252 -2.18 -43.08 32.21
N ASP A 253 -1.24 -43.26 33.15
CA ASP A 253 -0.60 -44.57 33.31
C ASP A 253 0.05 -44.67 34.70
N LYS A 254 -0.68 -45.24 35.66
CA LYS A 254 -0.12 -45.85 36.86
C LYS A 254 -1.01 -47.02 37.28
N ASP A 255 -0.30 -48.12 37.56
CA ASP A 255 -0.71 -49.34 38.28
C ASP A 255 -1.45 -50.38 37.40
N GLU A 256 -1.10 -51.68 37.35
CA GLU A 256 -0.23 -52.51 38.19
C GLU A 256 0.06 -53.89 37.51
N LYS A 257 1.29 -54.39 37.69
CA LYS A 257 1.74 -55.76 38.06
C LYS A 257 1.38 -57.05 37.27
N HIS A 258 2.48 -57.76 36.97
CA HIS A 258 2.86 -59.17 37.23
C HIS A 258 2.18 -60.37 36.54
N GLY A 259 3.05 -61.29 36.08
CA GLY A 259 2.77 -62.71 35.79
C GLY A 259 3.55 -63.24 34.57
N THR A 260 4.86 -63.52 34.67
CA THR A 260 5.50 -64.86 34.69
C THR A 260 5.01 -65.92 33.68
N GLU A 261 6.01 -66.59 33.06
CA GLU A 261 6.05 -67.90 32.36
C GLU A 261 6.36 -67.78 30.85
N SER A 262 7.61 -67.92 30.39
CA SER A 262 8.41 -69.14 30.13
C SER A 262 7.84 -70.07 29.05
N PHE A 263 8.47 -70.13 27.86
CA PHE A 263 9.27 -71.27 27.36
C PHE A 263 9.50 -71.20 25.83
N VAL A 264 10.73 -71.61 25.47
CA VAL A 264 11.33 -71.91 24.15
C VAL A 264 11.74 -70.74 23.27
#